data_AF-A0AAP1WEQ2-F1
#
_entry.id   AF-A0AAP1WEQ2-F1
#
_cell.length_a   1.000
_cell.length_b   1.000
_cell.length_c   1.000
_cell.angle_alpha   90.00
_cell.angle_beta   90.00
_cell.angle_gamma   90.00
#
_symmetry.space_group_name_H-M   'P 1'
#
loop_
_entity.id
_entity.type
_entity.pdbx_description
1 polymer ?
#
loop_
_entity_poly.entity_id
_entity_poly.type
_entity_poly.pdbx_seq_one_letter_code
_entity_poly.pdbx_strand_id
1 'polypeptide(L)' 'MKVKYKVFSNLYQDSVSLMQISAQISKLPGIQQASVVMGTPNNLEQLRDAGLGNDR' A
#
# COMPACT_ATOMS: atom_id res chain seq x y z
N MET A 1 4.89 -1.63 16.52
CA MET A 1 4.89 -2.13 15.12
C MET A 1 5.54 -1.09 14.23
N LYS A 2 6.44 -1.44 13.30
CA LYS A 2 7.11 -0.44 12.44
C LYS A 2 6.58 -0.55 11.01
N VAL A 3 5.79 0.44 10.60
CA VAL A 3 5.31 0.56 9.21
C VAL A 3 6.46 1.04 8.34
N LYS A 4 6.63 0.45 7.15
CA LYS A 4 7.57 0.90 6.12
C LYS A 4 6.79 1.12 4.83
N TYR A 5 7.11 2.20 4.13
CA TYR A 5 6.53 2.52 2.83
C TYR A 5 7.62 2.87 1.83
N LYS A 6 7.31 2.70 0.53
CA LYS A 6 8.14 3.12 -0.59
C LYS A 6 7.23 3.78 -1.62
N VAL A 7 7.61 4.97 -2.07
CA VAL A 7 6.85 5.74 -3.07
C VAL A 7 7.57 5.68 -4.40
N PHE A 8 6.82 5.44 -5.47
CA PHE A 8 7.30 5.47 -6.85
C PHE A 8 6.65 6.66 -7.56
N SER A 9 7.40 7.77 -7.65
CA SER A 9 6.92 8.99 -8.33
C SER A 9 6.84 8.79 -9.84
N ASN A 10 5.92 9.51 -10.49
CA ASN A 10 5.73 9.49 -11.95
C ASN A 10 5.42 8.09 -12.53
N LEU A 11 4.84 7.20 -11.70
CA LEU A 11 4.40 5.88 -12.11
C LEU A 11 2.87 5.80 -12.03
N TYR A 12 2.26 5.34 -13.13
CA TYR A 12 0.86 4.99 -13.17
C TYR A 12 0.70 3.48 -13.37
N GLN A 13 -0.23 2.89 -12.62
CA GLN A 13 -0.67 1.50 -12.75
C GLN A 13 -2.19 1.44 -12.60
N ASP A 14 -2.83 0.46 -13.22
CA ASP A 14 -4.24 0.20 -13.00
C ASP A 14 -4.47 -0.45 -11.62
N SER A 15 -5.68 -0.27 -11.10
CA SER A 15 -6.05 -0.78 -9.79
C SER A 15 -5.99 -2.31 -9.69
N VAL A 16 -6.23 -3.04 -10.78
CA VAL A 16 -6.23 -4.50 -10.76
C VAL A 16 -4.81 -5.02 -10.57
N SER A 17 -3.83 -4.48 -11.29
CA SER A 17 -2.41 -4.80 -11.09
C SER A 17 -1.96 -4.51 -9.66
N LEU A 18 -2.35 -3.37 -9.09
CA LEU A 18 -2.01 -3.01 -7.70
C LEU A 18 -2.66 -3.95 -6.67
N MET A 19 -3.91 -4.36 -6.89
CA MET A 19 -4.59 -5.34 -6.04
C MET A 19 -3.91 -6.70 -6.10
N GLN A 20 -3.49 -7.15 -7.28
CA GLN A 20 -2.75 -8.40 -7.44
C GLN A 20 -1.42 -8.37 -6.68
N ILE A 21 -0.67 -7.26 -6.79
CA ILE A 21 0.58 -7.07 -6.04
C ILE A 21 0.32 -7.11 -4.54
N SER A 22 -0.71 -6.40 -4.06
CA SER A 22 -1.09 -6.39 -2.64
C SER A 22 -1.41 -7.80 -2.12
N ALA A 23 -2.17 -8.57 -2.89
CA ALA A 23 -2.50 -9.97 -2.57
C ALA A 23 -1.29 -10.89 -2.58
N GLN A 24 -0.31 -10.66 -3.46
CA GLN A 24 0.93 -11.44 -3.50
C GLN A 24 1.84 -11.13 -2.31
N ILE A 25 2.06 -9.85 -1.99
CA ILE A 25 2.92 -9.43 -0.86
C ILE A 25 2.33 -9.92 0.46
N SER A 26 1.01 -9.89 0.62
CA SER A 26 0.32 -10.34 1.84
C SER A 26 0.47 -11.85 2.11
N LYS A 27 0.91 -12.63 1.13
CA LYS A 27 1.18 -14.08 1.28
C LYS A 27 2.61 -14.38 1.70
N LEU A 28 3.50 -13.38 1.74
CA LEU A 28 4.90 -13.59 2.07
C LEU A 28 5.07 -13.87 3.59
N PRO A 29 5.95 -14.80 3.98
CA PRO A 29 6.18 -15.13 5.38
C PRO A 29 6.68 -13.90 6.16
N GLY A 30 6.08 -13.65 7.32
CA GLY A 30 6.44 -12.52 8.19
C GLY A 30 5.75 -11.19 7.83
N ILE A 31 4.96 -11.14 6.75
CA ILE A 31 4.08 -10.00 6.46
C ILE A 31 2.77 -10.16 7.22
N GLN A 32 2.48 -9.22 8.13
CA GLN A 32 1.20 -9.15 8.83
C GLN A 32 0.13 -8.47 7.98
N GLN A 33 0.52 -7.41 7.28
CA GLN A 33 -0.37 -6.61 6.44
C GLN A 33 0.47 -5.84 5.41
N ALA A 34 -0.01 -5.76 4.18
CA ALA A 34 0.60 -4.96 3.12
C ALA A 34 -0.49 -4.48 2.15
N SER A 35 -0.32 -3.28 1.61
CA SER A 35 -1.20 -2.73 0.57
C SER A 35 -0.38 -1.85 -0.37
N VAL A 36 -0.71 -1.90 -1.65
CA VAL A 36 -0.14 -1.08 -2.70
C VAL A 36 -1.28 -0.37 -3.39
N VAL A 37 -1.20 0.95 -3.47
CA VAL A 37 -2.26 1.81 -4.01
C VAL A 37 -1.64 2.92 -4.85
N MET A 38 -2.41 3.47 -5.78
CA MET A 38 -2.08 4.76 -6.38
C MET A 38 -2.07 5.84 -5.30
N GLY A 39 -1.10 6.76 -5.34
CA GLY A 39 -0.95 7.86 -4.39
C GLY A 39 -2.00 8.96 -4.52
N THR A 40 -3.26 8.62 -4.78
CA THR A 40 -4.38 9.58 -4.78
C THR A 40 -4.77 9.92 -3.34
N PRO A 41 -5.33 11.12 -3.07
CA PRO A 41 -5.71 11.52 -1.71
C PRO A 41 -6.61 10.50 -0.99
N ASN A 42 -7.60 9.96 -1.70
CA ASN A 42 -8.55 8.97 -1.17
C ASN A 42 -7.87 7.65 -0.76
N ASN A 43 -6.91 7.17 -1.55
CA ASN A 43 -6.21 5.93 -1.24
C ASN A 43 -5.24 6.10 -0.08
N LEU A 44 -4.60 7.28 0.03
CA LEU A 44 -3.71 7.60 1.14
C LEU A 44 -4.48 7.69 2.47
N GLU A 45 -5.71 8.19 2.44
CA GLU A 45 -6.61 8.17 3.60
C GLU A 45 -6.94 6.76 4.04
N GLN A 46 -7.37 5.90 3.10
CA GLN A 46 -7.64 4.49 3.41
C GLN A 46 -6.41 3.75 3.96
N LEU A 47 -5.19 4.06 3.47
CA LEU A 47 -3.97 3.50 4.05
C LEU A 47 -3.75 3.95 5.50
N ARG A 48 -4.02 5.22 5.83
CA ARG A 48 -3.92 5.74 7.21
C ARG A 48 -4.92 5.04 8.12
N ASP A 49 -6.17 4.92 7.71
CA ASP A 49 -7.23 4.26 8.47
C ASP A 49 -6.91 2.77 8.72
N ALA A 50 -6.23 2.13 7.76
CA ALA A 50 -5.77 0.74 7.88
C ALA A 50 -4.47 0.57 8.70
N GLY A 51 -3.91 1.63 9.27
CA GLY A 51 -2.66 1.60 10.04
C GLY A 51 -1.39 1.39 9.18
N LEU A 52 -1.48 1.61 7.87
CA LEU A 52 -0.40 1.47 6.89
C LEU A 52 0.13 2.81 6.38
N GLY A 53 -0.57 3.91 6.69
CA GLY A 53 -0.16 5.28 6.37
C GLY A 53 0.76 5.89 7.42
N ASN A 54 1.33 7.05 7.10
CA ASN A 54 2.11 7.86 8.03
C ASN A 54 1.18 8.93 8.64
N ASP A 55 1.30 9.21 9.94
CA ASP A 55 0.63 10.32 10.65
C ASP A 55 1.36 11.67 10.44
N ARG A 56 2.05 11.85 9.31
CA ARG A 56 2.78 13.09 9.02
C ARG A 56 2.22 13.80 7.81
#